data_AF-A0A821YLM1-F1
#
_entry.id   AF-A0A821YLM1-F1
#
_cell.length_a   1.000
_cell.length_b   1.000
_cell.length_c   1.000
_cell.angle_alpha   90.00
_cell.angle_beta   90.00
_cell.angle_gamma   90.00
#
_symmetry.space_group_name_H-M   'P 1'
#
loop_
_entity.id
_entity.type
_entity.pdbx_description
1 polymer ?
#
loop_
_entity_poly.entity_id
_entity_poly.type
_entity_poly.pdbx_seq_one_letter_code
_entity_poly.pdbx_strand_id
1 'polypeptide(L)'
;MNRSFGNNLYSSTNSRMSAPVTDWEDLRKQARQLENEIDTKLMSFSKLCSNYVARDHLTNHHNIDSPTTSTSSSFETMSIEIEKLLERLSDINKCMTDAIPTLLGPNTAATHTLQRHHEICQDYRREFERTKANIRNFQTREDLLINNNNTDLNSQGLSSRRQDYYLREMTHLNNSNKLMDRNLEMASLLKKDLSDQRKYFMNITHKIKTITNRFPLMNNILHKIKIKKHMDKEYRHPLLYKNSSITLFESYIAIEKFIIDTHLSFIDQYKLFDLLKKLLPHEDNQLTCQGFLSWLVWRVDQHEEQQQQRQS
;
A
#
# COMPACT_ATOMS: atom_id res chain seq x y z
N MET A 1 -39.30 89.04 35.66
CA MET A 1 -37.85 88.96 35.92
C MET A 1 -37.20 88.29 34.71
N ASN A 2 -36.76 89.10 33.73
CA ASN A 2 -35.36 89.38 33.35
C ASN A 2 -34.62 88.14 32.82
N ARG A 3 -34.45 87.96 31.50
CA ARG A 3 -33.56 88.63 30.49
C ARG A 3 -32.20 87.93 30.34
N SER A 4 -31.92 87.53 29.09
CA SER A 4 -30.70 87.78 28.29
C SER A 4 -29.65 86.69 27.99
N PHE A 5 -29.40 86.59 26.67
CA PHE A 5 -28.16 86.39 25.89
C PHE A 5 -27.38 85.05 25.92
N GLY A 6 -27.12 84.53 24.70
CA GLY A 6 -25.73 84.35 24.22
C GLY A 6 -25.19 82.93 23.93
N ASN A 7 -25.04 82.64 22.64
CA ASN A 7 -23.87 82.08 21.93
C ASN A 7 -23.20 80.72 22.26
N ASN A 8 -22.80 80.10 21.13
CA ASN A 8 -21.69 79.17 20.83
C ASN A 8 -21.85 77.69 21.20
N LEU A 9 -21.93 76.79 20.21
CA LEU A 9 -20.89 76.26 19.31
C LEU A 9 -20.14 75.05 19.93
N TYR A 10 -20.10 73.97 19.16
CA TYR A 10 -19.38 72.70 19.32
C TYR A 10 -19.99 71.65 20.25
N SER A 11 -20.53 70.60 19.64
CA SER A 11 -19.95 69.26 19.81
C SER A 11 -20.43 68.35 18.69
N SER A 12 -19.46 67.98 17.85
CA SER A 12 -19.55 67.01 16.77
C SER A 12 -20.24 65.72 17.21
N THR A 13 -21.43 65.45 16.69
CA THR A 13 -21.92 64.07 16.57
C THR A 13 -21.23 63.47 15.36
N ASN A 14 -20.06 62.89 15.66
CA ASN A 14 -19.28 62.05 14.76
C ASN A 14 -20.16 60.88 14.31
N SER A 15 -20.90 61.11 13.23
CA SER A 15 -21.68 60.12 12.52
C SER A 15 -20.69 59.26 11.77
N ARG A 16 -20.07 58.31 12.48
CA ARG A 16 -19.25 57.27 11.87
C ARG A 16 -20.17 56.48 10.93
N MET A 17 -20.09 56.81 9.65
CA MET A 17 -20.60 56.04 8.53
C MET A 17 -20.13 54.59 8.69
N SER A 18 -21.03 53.69 9.06
CA SER A 18 -20.81 52.25 8.97
C SER A 18 -21.34 51.75 7.63
N ALA A 19 -20.49 51.74 6.62
CA ALA A 19 -20.61 50.98 5.38
C ALA A 19 -19.20 50.51 4.98
N PRO A 20 -18.94 49.31 4.41
CA PRO A 20 -19.82 48.28 3.84
C PRO A 20 -19.46 46.88 4.38
N VAL A 21 -19.87 46.55 5.62
CA VAL A 21 -19.65 45.19 6.18
C VAL A 21 -20.77 44.22 5.74
N THR A 22 -21.84 44.75 5.14
CA THR A 22 -23.08 44.03 4.81
C THR A 22 -22.94 43.08 3.62
N ASP A 23 -22.17 43.44 2.59
CA ASP A 23 -22.08 42.63 1.35
C ASP A 23 -21.28 41.33 1.57
N TRP A 24 -20.10 41.43 2.19
CA TRP A 24 -19.23 40.27 2.44
C TRP A 24 -19.86 39.24 3.39
N GLU A 25 -20.45 39.69 4.51
CA GLU A 25 -21.00 38.77 5.50
C GLU A 25 -22.29 38.10 5.02
N ASP A 26 -23.09 38.78 4.18
CA ASP A 26 -24.28 38.20 3.57
C ASP A 26 -23.92 37.20 2.46
N LEU A 27 -22.91 37.50 1.63
CA LEU A 27 -22.36 36.54 0.66
C LEU A 27 -21.84 35.27 1.36
N ARG A 28 -21.13 35.43 2.48
CA ARG A 28 -20.62 34.30 3.29
C ARG A 28 -21.74 33.43 3.85
N LYS A 29 -22.82 34.03 4.36
CA LYS A 29 -23.99 33.27 4.84
C LYS A 29 -24.66 32.51 3.71
N GLN A 30 -24.81 33.13 2.54
CA GLN A 30 -25.38 32.48 1.37
C GLN A 30 -24.50 31.32 0.87
N ALA A 31 -23.17 31.50 0.84
CA ALA A 31 -22.23 30.41 0.49
C ALA A 31 -22.41 29.21 1.43
N ARG A 32 -22.42 29.43 2.75
CA ARG A 32 -22.65 28.35 3.73
C ARG A 32 -24.01 27.66 3.56
N GLN A 33 -25.05 28.41 3.24
CA GLN A 33 -26.37 27.83 3.01
C GLN A 33 -26.37 26.92 1.78
N LEU A 34 -25.75 27.36 0.68
CA LEU A 34 -25.61 26.54 -0.52
C LEU A 34 -24.72 25.32 -0.28
N GLU A 35 -23.63 25.45 0.47
CA GLU A 35 -22.77 24.32 0.84
C GLU A 35 -23.56 23.22 1.58
N ASN A 36 -24.37 23.59 2.57
CA ASN A 36 -25.21 22.64 3.30
C ASN A 36 -26.27 21.96 2.41
N GLU A 37 -26.84 22.72 1.47
CA GLU A 37 -27.81 22.20 0.52
C GLU A 37 -27.15 21.22 -0.47
N ILE A 38 -25.98 21.58 -1.00
CA ILE A 38 -25.17 20.74 -1.89
C ILE A 38 -24.77 19.45 -1.18
N ASP A 39 -24.32 19.52 0.07
CA ASP A 39 -23.92 18.35 0.85
C ASP A 39 -25.11 17.38 1.04
N THR A 40 -26.27 17.91 1.44
CA THR A 40 -27.50 17.11 1.61
C THR A 40 -27.90 16.43 0.28
N LYS A 41 -27.84 17.17 -0.82
CA LYS A 41 -28.17 16.65 -2.15
C LYS A 41 -27.15 15.62 -2.63
N LEU A 42 -25.85 15.84 -2.44
CA LEU A 42 -24.79 14.88 -2.76
C LEU A 42 -24.94 13.58 -1.97
N MET A 43 -25.31 13.65 -0.68
CA MET A 43 -25.62 12.45 0.11
C MET A 43 -26.81 11.68 -0.47
N SER A 44 -27.88 12.37 -0.89
CA SER A 44 -29.03 11.72 -1.52
C SER A 44 -28.67 11.11 -2.88
N PHE A 45 -27.83 11.78 -3.66
CA PHE A 45 -27.32 11.34 -4.95
C PHE A 45 -26.44 10.10 -4.84
N SER A 46 -25.54 10.08 -3.85
CA SER A 46 -24.69 8.93 -3.54
C SER A 46 -25.49 7.72 -3.02
N LYS A 47 -26.57 7.95 -2.26
CA LYS A 47 -27.51 6.88 -1.87
C LYS A 47 -28.23 6.29 -3.08
N LEU A 48 -28.70 7.12 -4.02
CA LEU A 48 -29.29 6.63 -5.27
C LEU A 48 -28.28 5.82 -6.08
N CYS A 49 -27.03 6.29 -6.18
CA CYS A 49 -25.94 5.54 -6.78
C CYS A 49 -25.79 4.15 -6.12
N SER A 50 -25.66 4.12 -4.80
CA SER A 50 -25.41 2.89 -4.04
C SER A 50 -26.58 1.90 -4.16
N ASN A 51 -27.81 2.38 -4.13
CA ASN A 51 -29.02 1.56 -4.32
C ASN A 51 -29.09 0.99 -5.74
N TYR A 52 -28.68 1.77 -6.75
CA TYR A 52 -28.61 1.33 -8.13
C TYR A 52 -27.56 0.22 -8.32
N VAL A 53 -26.37 0.40 -7.74
CA VAL A 53 -25.30 -0.62 -7.76
C VAL A 53 -25.68 -1.88 -6.97
N ALA A 54 -26.29 -1.73 -5.80
CA ALA A 54 -26.74 -2.87 -5.00
C ALA A 54 -27.79 -3.72 -5.73
N ARG A 55 -28.64 -3.08 -6.55
CA ARG A 55 -29.62 -3.78 -7.38
C ARG A 55 -28.93 -4.66 -8.43
N ASP A 56 -27.89 -4.19 -9.13
CA ASP A 56 -27.12 -5.00 -10.10
C ASP A 56 -26.56 -6.29 -9.46
N HIS A 57 -26.01 -6.17 -8.25
CA HIS A 57 -25.45 -7.33 -7.54
C HIS A 57 -26.51 -8.38 -7.13
N LEU A 58 -27.74 -7.95 -6.87
CA LEU A 58 -28.85 -8.83 -6.49
C LEU A 58 -29.61 -9.39 -7.71
N THR A 59 -29.63 -8.69 -8.84
CA THR A 59 -30.43 -9.04 -10.03
C THR A 59 -29.72 -9.97 -11.02
N ASN A 60 -28.77 -10.80 -10.56
CA ASN A 60 -28.39 -12.00 -11.30
C ASN A 60 -29.57 -13.00 -11.46
N HIS A 61 -30.75 -12.67 -10.88
CA HIS A 61 -32.03 -13.34 -11.08
C HIS A 61 -33.04 -12.43 -11.81
N HIS A 62 -33.28 -12.76 -13.08
CA HIS A 62 -34.40 -12.37 -13.93
C HIS A 62 -35.56 -11.59 -13.26
N ASN A 63 -35.65 -10.30 -13.53
CA ASN A 63 -36.93 -9.61 -13.72
C ASN A 63 -36.77 -8.53 -14.78
N ILE A 64 -37.21 -8.84 -15.99
CA ILE A 64 -37.21 -7.94 -17.17
C ILE A 64 -38.34 -6.91 -17.09
N ASP A 65 -39.26 -7.04 -16.12
CA ASP A 65 -40.36 -6.11 -15.95
C ASP A 65 -40.17 -5.30 -14.66
N SER A 66 -39.90 -3.98 -14.80
CA SER A 66 -40.05 -2.88 -13.81
C SER A 66 -38.76 -2.12 -13.41
N PRO A 67 -38.82 -0.78 -13.23
CA PRO A 67 -38.92 0.30 -14.20
C PRO A 67 -37.55 1.03 -14.23
N THR A 68 -36.61 0.59 -15.07
CA THR A 68 -35.27 1.20 -15.17
C THR A 68 -35.33 2.66 -15.66
N THR A 69 -36.37 3.02 -16.41
CA THR A 69 -36.60 4.38 -16.91
C THR A 69 -36.90 5.40 -15.80
N SER A 70 -37.71 5.05 -14.79
CA SER A 70 -38.10 6.01 -13.75
C SER A 70 -36.97 6.33 -12.77
N THR A 71 -36.05 5.38 -12.54
CA THR A 71 -34.84 5.65 -11.75
C THR A 71 -33.86 6.52 -12.53
N SER A 72 -33.74 6.32 -13.85
CA SER A 72 -32.88 7.14 -14.71
C SER A 72 -33.34 8.59 -14.80
N SER A 73 -34.64 8.86 -14.87
CA SER A 73 -35.16 10.24 -14.90
C SER A 73 -34.95 10.98 -13.58
N SER A 74 -35.10 10.27 -12.45
CA SER A 74 -34.84 10.83 -11.12
C SER A 74 -33.36 11.20 -10.92
N PHE A 75 -32.46 10.39 -11.49
CA PHE A 75 -31.03 10.62 -11.48
C PHE A 75 -30.62 11.86 -12.29
N GLU A 76 -31.15 11.99 -13.50
CA GLU A 76 -30.87 13.14 -14.37
C GLU A 76 -31.36 14.44 -13.74
N THR A 77 -32.56 14.41 -13.15
CA THR A 77 -33.15 15.58 -12.48
C THR A 77 -32.29 16.05 -11.30
N MET A 78 -31.83 15.12 -10.44
CA MET A 78 -30.97 15.44 -9.31
C MET A 78 -29.56 15.88 -9.75
N SER A 79 -29.07 15.32 -10.86
CA SER A 79 -27.79 15.75 -11.47
C SER A 79 -27.84 17.21 -11.90
N ILE A 80 -28.89 17.61 -12.61
CA ILE A 80 -29.10 19.00 -13.07
C ILE A 80 -29.24 19.95 -11.88
N GLU A 81 -29.97 19.54 -10.84
CA GLU A 81 -30.16 20.34 -9.64
C GLU A 81 -28.83 20.61 -8.91
N ILE A 82 -28.00 19.57 -8.73
CA ILE A 82 -26.67 19.71 -8.10
C ILE A 82 -25.75 20.60 -8.95
N GLU A 83 -25.78 20.43 -10.27
CA GLU A 83 -24.97 21.22 -11.20
C GLU A 83 -25.32 22.72 -11.12
N LYS A 84 -26.62 23.04 -11.05
CA LYS A 84 -27.11 24.40 -10.84
C LYS A 84 -26.73 24.99 -9.47
N LEU A 85 -26.77 24.18 -8.41
CA LEU A 85 -26.35 24.62 -7.07
C LEU A 85 -24.84 24.89 -7.02
N LEU A 86 -24.02 24.04 -7.67
CA LEU A 86 -22.57 24.24 -7.79
C LEU A 86 -22.21 25.47 -8.61
N GLU A 87 -22.94 25.74 -9.70
CA GLU A 87 -22.79 26.97 -10.50
C GLU A 87 -23.09 28.20 -9.64
N ARG A 88 -24.21 28.19 -8.91
CA ARG A 88 -24.57 29.28 -8.01
C ARG A 88 -23.56 29.50 -6.89
N LEU A 89 -23.01 28.44 -6.29
CA LEU A 89 -21.95 28.56 -5.29
C LEU A 89 -20.67 29.15 -5.89
N SER A 90 -20.33 28.77 -7.12
CA SER A 90 -19.21 29.34 -7.86
C SER A 90 -19.40 30.84 -8.14
N ASP A 91 -20.61 31.27 -8.49
CA ASP A 91 -20.94 32.68 -8.69
C ASP A 91 -20.83 33.49 -7.40
N ILE A 92 -21.33 32.95 -6.28
CA ILE A 92 -21.19 33.60 -4.97
C ILE A 92 -19.71 33.70 -4.57
N ASN A 93 -18.93 32.64 -4.78
CA ASN A 93 -17.49 32.67 -4.53
C ASN A 93 -16.77 33.72 -5.39
N LYS A 94 -17.20 33.93 -6.63
CA LYS A 94 -16.70 35.01 -7.50
C LYS A 94 -17.08 36.39 -6.96
N CYS A 95 -18.34 36.60 -6.56
CA CYS A 95 -18.76 37.85 -5.91
C CYS A 95 -17.99 38.10 -4.60
N MET A 96 -17.72 37.06 -3.81
CA MET A 96 -16.88 37.15 -2.61
C MET A 96 -15.45 37.54 -2.97
N THR A 97 -14.88 37.00 -4.06
CA THR A 97 -13.56 37.39 -4.57
C THR A 97 -13.50 38.87 -4.91
N ASP A 98 -14.54 39.39 -5.56
CA ASP A 98 -14.65 40.81 -5.95
C ASP A 98 -14.91 41.73 -4.75
N ALA A 99 -15.49 41.21 -3.66
CA ALA A 99 -15.79 41.95 -2.43
C ALA A 99 -14.60 42.03 -1.43
N ILE A 100 -13.57 41.18 -1.55
CA ILE A 100 -12.38 41.25 -0.66
C ILE A 100 -11.59 42.56 -0.83
N PRO A 101 -11.29 43.04 -2.06
CA PRO A 101 -10.56 44.28 -2.26
C PRO A 101 -11.30 45.54 -1.76
N THR A 102 -12.64 45.46 -1.61
CA THR A 102 -13.47 46.58 -1.16
C THR A 102 -13.58 46.67 0.37
N LEU A 103 -13.13 45.65 1.10
CA LEU A 103 -13.05 45.67 2.56
C LEU A 103 -11.93 46.63 3.03
N LEU A 104 -12.19 47.39 4.11
CA LEU A 104 -11.20 48.30 4.67
C LEU A 104 -10.02 47.52 5.29
N GLY A 105 -8.86 47.59 4.63
CA GLY A 105 -7.57 47.09 5.13
C GLY A 105 -7.25 45.64 4.71
N PRO A 106 -5.97 45.21 4.85
CA PRO A 106 -5.55 43.84 4.51
C PRO A 106 -6.26 42.83 5.42
N ASN A 107 -7.25 42.13 4.88
CA ASN A 107 -8.13 41.25 5.63
C ASN A 107 -7.75 39.77 5.40
N THR A 108 -6.64 39.35 6.00
CA THR A 108 -6.08 37.99 5.88
C THR A 108 -7.09 36.89 6.29
N ALA A 109 -7.99 37.19 7.23
CA ALA A 109 -9.03 36.25 7.64
C ALA A 109 -10.11 36.05 6.54
N ALA A 110 -10.46 37.11 5.82
CA ALA A 110 -11.43 37.05 4.71
C ALA A 110 -10.86 36.27 3.52
N THR A 111 -9.58 36.49 3.18
CA THR A 111 -8.89 35.74 2.12
C THR A 111 -8.78 34.26 2.42
N HIS A 112 -8.43 33.87 3.66
CA HIS A 112 -8.43 32.46 4.05
C HIS A 112 -9.83 31.82 4.03
N THR A 113 -10.86 32.58 4.42
CA THR A 113 -12.24 32.09 4.38
C THR A 113 -12.71 31.86 2.94
N LEU A 114 -12.41 32.79 2.02
CA LEU A 114 -12.71 32.60 0.59
C LEU A 114 -11.96 31.40 0.00
N GLN A 115 -10.67 31.29 0.30
CA GLN A 115 -9.86 30.16 -0.14
C GLN A 115 -10.50 28.83 0.31
N ARG A 116 -11.01 28.77 1.53
CA ARG A 116 -11.74 27.62 2.05
C ARG A 116 -13.02 27.33 1.26
N HIS A 117 -13.82 28.35 0.95
CA HIS A 117 -15.03 28.21 0.13
C HIS A 117 -14.71 27.72 -1.30
N HIS A 118 -13.59 28.15 -1.88
CA HIS A 118 -13.09 27.64 -3.16
C HIS A 118 -12.71 26.16 -3.10
N GLU A 119 -11.96 25.77 -2.07
CA GLU A 119 -11.57 24.36 -1.84
C GLU A 119 -12.80 23.46 -1.67
N ILE A 120 -13.74 23.88 -0.82
CA ILE A 120 -15.00 23.14 -0.58
C ILE A 120 -15.80 22.99 -1.88
N CYS A 121 -15.96 24.07 -2.66
CA CYS A 121 -16.66 24.03 -3.93
C CYS A 121 -15.98 23.07 -4.93
N GLN A 122 -14.64 23.04 -4.96
CA GLN A 122 -13.88 22.14 -5.82
C GLN A 122 -14.03 20.68 -5.39
N ASP A 123 -14.00 20.40 -4.09
CA ASP A 123 -14.20 19.06 -3.55
C ASP A 123 -15.62 18.56 -3.85
N TYR A 124 -16.66 19.38 -3.69
CA TYR A 124 -18.02 19.01 -4.08
C TYR A 124 -18.15 18.69 -5.58
N ARG A 125 -17.49 19.48 -6.45
CA ARG A 125 -17.46 19.20 -7.89
C ARG A 125 -16.79 17.87 -8.21
N ARG A 126 -15.67 17.56 -7.52
CA ARG A 126 -14.94 16.30 -7.69
C ARG A 126 -15.80 15.11 -7.26
N GLU A 127 -16.45 15.20 -6.10
CA GLU A 127 -17.33 14.14 -5.59
C GLU A 127 -18.57 13.93 -6.48
N PHE A 128 -19.14 15.02 -6.99
CA PHE A 128 -20.24 14.96 -7.96
C PHE A 128 -19.83 14.21 -9.23
N GLU A 129 -18.73 14.62 -9.87
CA GLU A 129 -18.25 13.99 -11.10
C GLU A 129 -17.84 12.53 -10.88
N ARG A 130 -17.22 12.21 -9.73
CA ARG A 130 -16.93 10.83 -9.35
C ARG A 130 -18.19 9.97 -9.30
N THR A 131 -19.23 10.47 -8.62
CA THR A 131 -20.50 9.74 -8.47
C THR A 131 -21.22 9.62 -9.82
N LYS A 132 -21.21 10.69 -10.63
CA LYS A 132 -21.79 10.72 -11.99
C LYS A 132 -21.09 9.74 -12.93
N ALA A 133 -19.75 9.70 -12.91
CA ALA A 133 -18.95 8.78 -13.70
C ALA A 133 -19.20 7.32 -13.31
N ASN A 134 -19.30 7.02 -12.01
CA ASN A 134 -19.66 5.69 -11.55
C ASN A 134 -20.98 5.24 -12.16
N ILE A 135 -22.02 6.07 -12.10
CA ILE A 135 -23.35 5.70 -12.61
C ILE A 135 -23.35 5.52 -14.12
N ARG A 136 -22.65 6.38 -14.88
CA ARG A 136 -22.48 6.18 -16.32
C ARG A 136 -21.79 4.86 -16.65
N ASN A 137 -20.76 4.48 -15.89
CA ASN A 137 -20.10 3.18 -16.06
C ASN A 137 -21.06 2.02 -15.80
N PHE A 138 -21.92 2.14 -14.79
CA PHE A 138 -22.96 1.14 -14.52
C PHE A 138 -24.02 1.07 -15.63
N GLN A 139 -24.53 2.22 -16.10
CA GLN A 139 -25.47 2.26 -17.23
C GLN A 139 -24.86 1.67 -18.49
N THR A 140 -23.61 2.02 -18.81
CA THR A 140 -22.90 1.46 -19.97
C THR A 140 -22.73 -0.05 -19.84
N ARG A 141 -22.42 -0.56 -18.64
CA ARG A 141 -22.36 -2.01 -18.38
C ARG A 141 -23.72 -2.67 -18.58
N GLU A 142 -24.80 -2.09 -18.08
CA GLU A 142 -26.16 -2.57 -18.29
C GLU A 142 -26.53 -2.60 -19.78
N ASP A 143 -26.26 -1.52 -20.52
CA ASP A 143 -26.53 -1.44 -21.96
C ASP A 143 -25.76 -2.51 -22.74
N LEU A 144 -24.49 -2.78 -22.38
CA LEU A 144 -23.69 -3.85 -22.97
C LEU A 144 -24.26 -5.24 -22.67
N LEU A 145 -24.77 -5.47 -21.45
CA LEU A 145 -25.38 -6.75 -21.05
C LEU A 145 -26.74 -6.97 -21.74
N ILE A 146 -27.56 -5.92 -21.84
CA ILE A 146 -28.86 -5.98 -22.52
C ILE A 146 -28.66 -6.22 -24.02
N ASN A 147 -27.70 -5.52 -24.64
CA ASN A 147 -27.45 -5.63 -26.07
C ASN A 147 -26.89 -7.02 -26.46
N ASN A 148 -26.10 -7.65 -25.58
CA ASN A 148 -25.59 -9.00 -25.81
C ASN A 148 -26.65 -10.10 -25.57
N ASN A 149 -27.67 -9.83 -24.75
CA ASN A 149 -28.76 -10.77 -24.49
C ASN A 149 -29.88 -10.68 -25.55
N ASN A 150 -30.09 -9.51 -26.17
CA ASN A 150 -31.18 -9.29 -27.13
C ASN A 150 -30.91 -9.82 -28.54
N THR A 151 -29.66 -10.10 -28.91
CA THR A 151 -29.33 -10.71 -30.22
C THR A 151 -29.75 -12.17 -30.34
N ASP A 152 -29.89 -12.89 -29.22
CA ASP A 152 -30.30 -14.30 -29.21
C ASP A 152 -31.78 -14.53 -28.82
N LEU A 153 -32.42 -13.55 -28.15
CA LEU A 153 -33.76 -13.71 -27.57
C LEU A 153 -34.94 -13.56 -28.54
N ASN A 154 -34.71 -13.12 -29.78
CA ASN A 154 -35.80 -12.90 -30.73
C ASN A 154 -36.28 -14.15 -31.48
N SER A 155 -35.79 -15.36 -31.18
CA SER A 155 -36.10 -16.53 -32.02
C SER A 155 -36.88 -17.69 -31.39
N GLN A 156 -36.86 -17.99 -30.09
CA GLN A 156 -37.48 -19.25 -29.64
C GLN A 156 -38.16 -19.19 -28.26
N GLY A 157 -39.41 -19.68 -28.25
CA GLY A 157 -40.31 -19.69 -27.10
C GLY A 157 -39.82 -20.49 -25.89
N LEU A 158 -40.62 -20.43 -24.83
CA LEU A 158 -40.38 -20.88 -23.44
C LEU A 158 -39.70 -22.27 -23.25
N SER A 159 -39.70 -23.14 -24.27
CA SER A 159 -38.97 -24.42 -24.27
C SER A 159 -37.45 -24.27 -24.47
N SER A 160 -37.00 -23.27 -25.24
CA SER A 160 -35.56 -23.01 -25.47
C SER A 160 -34.87 -22.54 -24.19
N ARG A 161 -35.51 -21.65 -23.43
CA ARG A 161 -34.95 -21.07 -22.20
C ARG A 161 -34.51 -22.10 -21.16
N ARG A 162 -35.24 -23.22 -21.04
CA ARG A 162 -34.86 -24.32 -20.14
C ARG A 162 -33.69 -25.13 -20.69
N GLN A 163 -33.67 -25.37 -22.00
CA GLN A 163 -32.57 -26.05 -22.68
C GLN A 163 -31.28 -25.22 -22.62
N ASP A 164 -31.36 -23.91 -22.86
CA ASP A 164 -30.24 -22.98 -22.79
C ASP A 164 -29.67 -22.87 -21.37
N TYR A 165 -30.53 -22.94 -20.35
CA TYR A 165 -30.11 -23.04 -18.96
C TYR A 165 -29.26 -24.30 -18.72
N TYR A 166 -29.71 -25.48 -19.19
CA TYR A 166 -28.95 -26.72 -19.03
C TYR A 166 -27.64 -26.73 -19.83
N LEU A 167 -27.63 -26.14 -21.03
CA LEU A 167 -26.40 -25.97 -21.80
C LEU A 167 -25.40 -25.07 -21.07
N ARG A 168 -25.87 -23.95 -20.51
CA ARG A 168 -25.03 -23.06 -19.71
C ARG A 168 -24.52 -23.76 -18.45
N GLU A 169 -25.37 -24.50 -17.74
CA GLU A 169 -24.97 -25.30 -16.58
C GLU A 169 -23.92 -26.34 -16.95
N MET A 170 -24.09 -27.04 -18.07
CA MET A 170 -23.12 -28.01 -18.58
C MET A 170 -21.76 -27.36 -18.89
N THR A 171 -21.75 -26.17 -19.50
CA THR A 171 -20.49 -25.44 -19.73
C THR A 171 -19.81 -25.01 -18.43
N HIS A 172 -20.57 -24.57 -17.42
CA HIS A 172 -20.04 -24.26 -16.08
C HIS A 172 -19.47 -25.49 -15.39
N LEU A 173 -20.17 -26.63 -15.44
CA LEU A 173 -19.68 -27.90 -14.90
C LEU A 173 -18.40 -28.36 -15.60
N ASN A 174 -18.33 -28.24 -16.92
CA ASN A 174 -17.13 -28.58 -17.68
C ASN A 174 -15.94 -27.68 -17.32
N ASN A 175 -16.18 -26.38 -17.14
CA ASN A 175 -15.15 -25.44 -16.70
C ASN A 175 -14.69 -25.74 -15.26
N SER A 176 -15.62 -26.09 -14.37
CA SER A 176 -15.31 -26.52 -13.00
C SER A 176 -14.47 -27.80 -12.98
N ASN A 177 -14.83 -28.80 -13.80
CA ASN A 177 -14.05 -30.03 -13.94
C ASN A 177 -12.63 -29.76 -14.43
N LYS A 178 -12.47 -28.92 -15.48
CA LYS A 178 -11.13 -28.52 -15.96
C LYS A 178 -10.30 -27.79 -14.91
N LEU A 179 -10.93 -27.00 -14.03
CA LEU A 179 -10.24 -26.32 -12.94
C LEU A 179 -9.84 -27.32 -11.84
N MET A 180 -10.71 -28.27 -11.53
CA MET A 180 -10.43 -29.36 -10.60
C MET A 180 -9.25 -30.22 -11.09
N ASP A 181 -9.21 -30.56 -12.37
CA ASP A 181 -8.11 -31.34 -12.97
C ASP A 181 -6.77 -30.60 -12.84
N ARG A 182 -6.74 -29.30 -13.11
CA ARG A 182 -5.54 -28.46 -12.91
C ARG A 182 -5.12 -28.39 -11.44
N ASN A 183 -6.08 -28.26 -10.52
CA ASN A 183 -5.78 -28.24 -9.09
C ASN A 183 -5.25 -29.60 -8.62
N LEU A 184 -5.76 -30.70 -9.15
CA LEU A 184 -5.28 -32.05 -8.85
C LEU A 184 -3.86 -32.26 -9.40
N GLU A 185 -3.59 -31.81 -10.62
CA GLU A 185 -2.24 -31.81 -11.21
C GLU A 185 -1.27 -30.99 -10.37
N MET A 186 -1.63 -29.75 -10.00
CA MET A 186 -0.82 -28.90 -9.14
C MET A 186 -0.57 -29.55 -7.76
N ALA A 187 -1.60 -30.11 -7.13
CA ALA A 187 -1.45 -30.82 -5.86
C ALA A 187 -0.52 -32.03 -5.97
N SER A 188 -0.55 -32.76 -7.09
CA SER A 188 0.35 -33.87 -7.37
C SER A 188 1.81 -33.40 -7.52
N LEU A 189 2.03 -32.29 -8.23
CA LEU A 189 3.34 -31.66 -8.37
C LEU A 189 3.87 -31.18 -7.01
N LEU A 190 3.05 -30.47 -6.24
CA LEU A 190 3.42 -30.01 -4.89
C LEU A 190 3.76 -31.17 -3.96
N LYS A 191 2.99 -32.28 -4.01
CA LYS A 191 3.29 -33.49 -3.25
C LYS A 191 4.65 -34.07 -3.62
N LYS A 192 4.99 -34.10 -4.92
CA LYS A 192 6.30 -34.57 -5.40
C LYS A 192 7.41 -33.65 -4.89
N ASP A 193 7.25 -32.34 -5.02
CA ASP A 193 8.25 -31.36 -4.58
C ASP A 193 8.49 -31.43 -3.07
N LEU A 194 7.43 -31.51 -2.26
CA LEU A 194 7.55 -31.70 -0.81
C LEU A 194 8.24 -33.02 -0.45
N SER A 195 7.95 -34.09 -1.20
CA SER A 195 8.64 -35.37 -1.02
C SER A 195 10.13 -35.27 -1.34
N ASP A 196 10.53 -34.49 -2.35
CA ASP A 196 11.92 -34.30 -2.72
C ASP A 196 12.64 -33.37 -1.72
N GLN A 197 11.99 -32.28 -1.28
CA GLN A 197 12.46 -31.43 -0.17
C GLN A 197 12.71 -32.25 1.10
N ARG A 198 11.82 -33.18 1.45
CA ARG A 198 12.01 -34.08 2.60
C ARG A 198 13.29 -34.92 2.45
N LYS A 199 13.60 -35.42 1.25
CA LYS A 199 14.86 -36.15 1.01
C LYS A 199 16.08 -35.25 1.20
N TYR A 200 16.02 -34.00 0.74
CA TYR A 200 17.09 -33.03 0.98
C TYR A 200 17.29 -32.76 2.48
N PHE A 201 16.21 -32.53 3.24
CA PHE A 201 16.32 -32.36 4.69
C PHE A 201 16.90 -33.59 5.38
N MET A 202 16.49 -34.80 4.99
CA MET A 202 17.05 -36.03 5.54
C MET A 202 18.56 -36.14 5.29
N ASN A 203 19.02 -35.74 4.08
CA ASN A 203 20.43 -35.69 3.74
C ASN A 203 21.19 -34.64 4.58
N ILE A 204 20.59 -33.46 4.80
CA ILE A 204 21.16 -32.42 5.66
C ILE A 204 21.26 -32.93 7.11
N THR A 205 20.20 -33.53 7.65
CA THR A 205 20.19 -34.13 8.98
C THR A 205 21.28 -35.19 9.11
N HIS A 206 21.50 -36.02 8.09
CA HIS A 206 22.58 -37.01 8.09
C HIS A 206 23.98 -36.37 8.09
N LYS A 207 24.19 -35.32 7.29
CA LYS A 207 25.44 -34.55 7.29
C LYS A 207 25.69 -33.87 8.64
N ILE A 208 24.67 -33.24 9.23
CA ILE A 208 24.75 -32.65 10.57
C ILE A 208 25.11 -33.73 11.59
N LYS A 209 24.44 -34.88 11.58
CA LYS A 209 24.77 -36.00 12.48
C LYS A 209 26.22 -36.46 12.32
N THR A 210 26.74 -36.49 11.09
CA THR A 210 28.14 -36.80 10.82
C THR A 210 29.10 -35.75 11.41
N ILE A 211 28.76 -34.46 11.30
CA ILE A 211 29.52 -33.36 11.91
C ILE A 211 29.48 -33.46 13.44
N THR A 212 28.30 -33.67 14.02
CA THR A 212 28.11 -33.85 15.47
C THR A 212 28.97 -35.00 16.00
N ASN A 213 29.04 -36.12 15.28
CA ASN A 213 29.89 -37.25 15.67
C ASN A 213 31.40 -36.94 15.61
N ARG A 214 31.82 -35.99 14.77
CA ARG A 214 33.23 -35.56 14.65
C ARG A 214 33.59 -34.42 15.61
N PHE A 215 32.60 -33.73 16.16
CA PHE A 215 32.82 -32.60 17.07
C PHE A 215 33.64 -32.98 18.34
N PRO A 216 33.44 -34.15 18.99
CA PRO A 216 34.29 -34.57 20.11
C PRO A 216 35.75 -34.78 19.72
N LEU A 217 36.02 -35.31 18.51
CA LEU A 217 37.37 -35.48 18.00
C LEU A 217 38.06 -34.12 17.79
N MET A 218 37.33 -33.16 17.20
CA MET A 218 37.81 -31.80 17.04
C MET A 218 38.08 -31.13 18.39
N ASN A 219 37.20 -31.32 19.38
CA ASN A 219 37.41 -30.83 20.73
C ASN A 219 38.64 -31.47 21.41
N ASN A 220 38.89 -32.76 21.18
CA ASN A 220 40.09 -33.44 21.67
C ASN A 220 41.38 -32.89 21.04
N ILE A 221 41.37 -32.64 19.73
CA ILE A 221 42.50 -32.02 19.02
C ILE A 221 42.71 -30.59 19.53
N LEU A 222 41.65 -29.80 19.68
CA LEU A 222 41.70 -28.46 20.24
C LEU A 222 42.28 -28.46 21.65
N HIS A 223 41.88 -29.42 22.50
CA HIS A 223 42.41 -29.57 23.84
C HIS A 223 43.91 -29.92 23.83
N LYS A 224 44.34 -30.85 22.96
CA LYS A 224 45.76 -31.19 22.77
C LYS A 224 46.58 -29.99 22.28
N ILE A 225 46.06 -29.22 21.33
CA ILE A 225 46.68 -27.97 20.85
C ILE A 225 46.78 -26.96 21.98
N LYS A 226 45.72 -26.80 22.78
CA LYS A 226 45.73 -25.90 23.95
C LYS A 226 46.78 -26.32 24.97
N ILE A 227 46.86 -27.61 25.32
CA ILE A 227 47.90 -28.15 26.21
C ILE A 227 49.30 -27.88 25.62
N LYS A 228 49.52 -28.23 24.36
CA LYS A 228 50.82 -27.99 23.70
C LYS A 228 51.17 -26.51 23.68
N LYS A 229 50.21 -25.61 23.43
CA LYS A 229 50.40 -24.16 23.52
C LYS A 229 50.75 -23.68 24.94
N HIS A 230 50.15 -24.28 25.97
CA HIS A 230 50.50 -23.99 27.37
C HIS A 230 51.92 -24.48 27.69
N MET A 231 52.28 -25.70 27.29
CA MET A 231 53.62 -26.26 27.50
C MET A 231 54.69 -25.51 26.71
N ASP A 232 54.44 -25.13 25.46
CA ASP A 232 55.35 -24.32 24.64
C ASP A 232 55.50 -22.88 25.19
N LYS A 233 54.55 -22.41 26.00
CA LYS A 233 54.63 -21.14 26.73
C LYS A 233 55.45 -21.29 28.03
N GLU A 234 55.39 -22.46 28.67
CA GLU A 234 56.06 -22.76 29.93
C GLU A 234 57.53 -23.19 29.75
N TYR A 235 57.87 -23.89 28.65
CA TYR A 235 59.19 -24.49 28.41
C TYR A 235 60.10 -23.72 27.45
N ARG A 236 59.86 -22.42 27.20
CA ARG A 236 60.71 -21.65 26.28
C ARG A 236 62.03 -21.23 26.93
N HIS A 237 62.98 -22.16 26.97
CA HIS A 237 64.42 -21.92 26.82
C HIS A 237 64.86 -22.11 25.34
N PRO A 238 65.96 -21.48 24.87
CA PRO A 238 66.11 -21.09 23.45
C PRO A 238 66.69 -22.12 22.46
N LEU A 239 66.52 -23.45 22.61
CA LEU A 239 67.32 -24.41 21.78
C LEU A 239 66.59 -25.54 21.04
N LEU A 240 65.25 -25.66 21.07
CA LEU A 240 64.53 -26.72 20.31
C LEU A 240 63.66 -26.17 19.18
N TYR A 241 64.16 -25.15 18.47
CA TYR A 241 63.34 -24.34 17.57
C TYR A 241 63.27 -24.79 16.10
N LYS A 242 63.99 -25.84 15.66
CA LYS A 242 64.01 -26.20 14.22
C LYS A 242 63.01 -27.28 13.80
N ASN A 243 62.82 -28.35 14.58
CA ASN A 243 61.98 -29.48 14.12
C ASN A 243 60.51 -29.38 14.55
N SER A 244 60.23 -28.80 15.72
CA SER A 244 58.85 -28.55 16.18
C SER A 244 58.17 -27.38 15.45
N SER A 245 58.96 -26.38 15.01
CA SER A 245 58.41 -25.25 14.24
C SER A 245 57.92 -25.69 12.86
N ILE A 246 58.58 -26.67 12.23
CA ILE A 246 58.16 -27.23 10.94
C ILE A 246 56.84 -28.01 11.09
N THR A 247 56.70 -28.82 12.14
CA THR A 247 55.46 -29.59 12.38
C THR A 247 54.29 -28.70 12.82
N LEU A 248 54.57 -27.64 13.58
CA LEU A 248 53.57 -26.62 13.90
C LEU A 248 53.17 -25.80 12.67
N PHE A 249 54.10 -25.48 11.78
CA PHE A 249 53.82 -24.77 10.52
C PHE A 249 53.01 -25.64 9.54
N GLU A 250 53.34 -26.93 9.39
CA GLU A 250 52.55 -27.91 8.62
C GLU A 250 51.12 -28.04 9.19
N SER A 251 50.98 -28.12 10.51
CA SER A 251 49.66 -28.18 11.15
C SER A 251 48.87 -26.87 11.00
N TYR A 252 49.56 -25.73 10.98
CA TYR A 252 48.97 -24.42 10.75
C TYR A 252 48.47 -24.28 9.31
N ILE A 253 49.27 -24.68 8.31
CA ILE A 253 48.86 -24.71 6.90
C ILE A 253 47.68 -25.66 6.70
N ALA A 254 47.68 -26.83 7.35
CA ALA A 254 46.55 -27.76 7.27
C ALA A 254 45.25 -27.18 7.86
N ILE A 255 45.35 -26.39 8.93
CA ILE A 255 44.20 -25.70 9.53
C ILE A 255 43.75 -24.54 8.64
N GLU A 256 44.66 -23.71 8.09
CA GLU A 256 44.30 -22.66 7.13
C GLU A 256 43.63 -23.25 5.89
N LYS A 257 44.15 -24.36 5.35
CA LYS A 257 43.57 -25.03 4.19
C LYS A 257 42.17 -25.58 4.49
N PHE A 258 41.96 -26.15 5.68
CA PHE A 258 40.64 -26.61 6.12
C PHE A 258 39.65 -25.45 6.32
N ILE A 259 40.11 -24.33 6.85
CA ILE A 259 39.33 -23.09 7.01
C ILE A 259 38.97 -22.52 5.63
N ILE A 260 39.92 -22.46 4.68
CA ILE A 260 39.68 -22.02 3.31
C ILE A 260 38.68 -22.94 2.60
N ASP A 261 38.80 -24.27 2.73
CA ASP A 261 37.87 -25.23 2.13
C ASP A 261 36.46 -25.14 2.74
N THR A 262 36.34 -24.87 4.05
CA THR A 262 35.04 -24.60 4.69
C THR A 262 34.46 -23.26 4.26
N HIS A 263 35.28 -22.23 4.09
CA HIS A 263 34.83 -20.94 3.53
C HIS A 263 34.42 -21.05 2.07
N LEU A 264 35.12 -21.82 1.23
CA LEU A 264 34.73 -22.11 -0.15
C LEU A 264 33.40 -22.88 -0.22
N SER A 265 33.20 -23.88 0.65
CA SER A 265 31.92 -24.57 0.77
C SER A 265 30.80 -23.65 1.25
N PHE A 266 31.10 -22.64 2.06
CA PHE A 266 30.13 -21.63 2.53
C PHE A 266 29.84 -20.58 1.44
N ILE A 267 30.85 -20.22 0.63
CA ILE A 267 30.70 -19.35 -0.55
C ILE A 267 29.86 -20.01 -1.63
N ASP A 268 30.02 -21.32 -1.87
CA ASP A 268 29.15 -22.08 -2.78
C ASP A 268 27.72 -22.18 -2.23
N GLN A 269 27.53 -22.25 -0.91
CA GLN A 269 26.21 -22.08 -0.29
C GLN A 269 25.65 -20.67 -0.46
N TYR A 270 26.48 -19.62 -0.42
CA TYR A 270 26.08 -18.24 -0.71
C TYR A 270 25.67 -18.04 -2.16
N LYS A 271 26.35 -18.67 -3.14
CA LYS A 271 25.92 -18.66 -4.55
C LYS A 271 24.57 -19.36 -4.74
N LEU A 272 24.33 -20.44 -3.99
CA LEU A 272 23.05 -21.15 -3.97
C LEU A 272 21.95 -20.29 -3.29
N PHE A 273 22.33 -19.49 -2.29
CA PHE A 273 21.46 -18.52 -1.62
C PHE A 273 21.15 -17.29 -2.51
N ASP A 274 22.11 -16.80 -3.30
CA ASP A 274 21.90 -15.73 -4.30
C ASP A 274 21.03 -16.21 -5.47
N LEU A 275 21.17 -17.49 -5.88
CA LEU A 275 20.26 -18.13 -6.83
C LEU A 275 18.83 -18.25 -6.27
N LEU A 276 18.70 -18.59 -4.98
CA LEU A 276 17.42 -18.60 -4.27
C LEU A 276 16.81 -17.18 -4.13
N LYS A 277 17.65 -16.16 -3.90
CA LYS A 277 17.24 -14.75 -3.79
C LYS A 277 16.75 -14.18 -5.13
N LYS A 278 17.28 -14.65 -6.27
CA LYS A 278 16.77 -14.34 -7.62
C LYS A 278 15.41 -14.99 -7.92
N LEU A 279 15.04 -16.06 -7.21
CA LEU A 279 13.82 -16.84 -7.44
C LEU A 279 12.66 -16.49 -6.49
N LEU A 280 12.89 -15.71 -5.42
CA LEU A 280 11.87 -15.40 -4.42
C LEU A 280 11.81 -13.87 -4.13
N PRO A 281 10.75 -13.16 -4.54
CA PRO A 281 10.57 -11.75 -4.19
C PRO A 281 9.75 -11.63 -2.90
N HIS A 282 10.39 -11.41 -1.75
CA HIS A 282 9.73 -10.77 -0.60
C HIS A 282 10.75 -10.22 0.41
N GLU A 283 10.50 -9.00 0.90
CA GLU A 283 11.45 -8.06 1.50
C GLU A 283 11.94 -8.35 2.94
N ASP A 284 11.45 -9.39 3.62
CA ASP A 284 11.55 -9.40 5.09
C ASP A 284 12.86 -9.98 5.68
N ASN A 285 13.76 -10.53 4.86
CA ASN A 285 15.01 -11.15 5.32
C ASN A 285 16.28 -10.29 5.14
N GLN A 286 16.16 -9.03 4.69
CA GLN A 286 17.34 -8.19 4.43
C GLN A 286 18.05 -7.73 5.71
N LEU A 287 17.33 -7.45 6.80
CA LEU A 287 17.93 -6.89 8.02
C LEU A 287 18.84 -7.88 8.77
N THR A 288 18.54 -9.18 8.76
CA THR A 288 19.36 -10.21 9.43
C THR A 288 20.65 -10.50 8.67
N CYS A 289 20.61 -10.52 7.34
CA CYS A 289 21.81 -10.70 6.52
C CYS A 289 22.75 -9.48 6.58
N GLN A 290 22.20 -8.26 6.62
CA GLN A 290 23.00 -7.04 6.70
C GLN A 290 23.69 -6.90 8.06
N GLY A 291 23.01 -7.26 9.16
CA GLY A 291 23.63 -7.30 10.49
C GLY A 291 24.79 -8.30 10.60
N PHE A 292 24.65 -9.47 9.96
CA PHE A 292 25.72 -10.48 9.93
C PHE A 292 26.94 -10.02 9.12
N LEU A 293 26.73 -9.33 8.00
CA LEU A 293 27.81 -8.77 7.18
C LEU A 293 28.55 -7.64 7.92
N SER A 294 27.84 -6.74 8.62
CA SER A 294 28.49 -5.71 9.45
C SER A 294 29.33 -6.31 10.59
N TRP A 295 28.85 -7.39 11.21
CA TRP A 295 29.61 -8.08 12.25
C TRP A 295 30.87 -8.78 11.69
N LEU A 296 30.80 -9.31 10.48
CA LEU A 296 31.95 -9.91 9.79
C LEU A 296 33.01 -8.85 9.46
N VAL A 297 32.61 -7.70 8.93
CA VAL A 297 33.54 -6.59 8.63
C VAL A 297 34.25 -6.10 9.89
N TRP A 298 33.50 -5.86 10.98
CA TRP A 298 34.08 -5.45 12.26
C TRP A 298 35.10 -6.47 12.80
N ARG A 299 34.84 -7.76 12.59
CA ARG A 299 35.71 -8.84 13.07
C ARG A 299 36.98 -8.99 12.23
N VAL A 300 36.96 -8.61 10.96
CA VAL A 300 38.15 -8.57 10.09
C VAL A 300 39.03 -7.38 10.47
N ASP A 301 38.46 -6.20 10.69
CA ASP A 301 39.21 -4.99 11.13
C ASP A 301 39.93 -5.22 12.47
N GLN A 302 39.26 -5.87 13.43
CA GLN A 302 39.88 -6.24 14.71
C GLN A 302 41.06 -7.20 14.56
N HIS A 303 41.05 -8.03 13.51
CA HIS A 303 42.15 -8.95 13.24
C HIS A 303 43.34 -8.22 12.58
N GLU A 304 43.09 -7.19 11.77
CA GLU A 304 44.15 -6.33 11.20
C GLU A 304 44.80 -5.43 12.27
N GLU A 305 44.03 -4.85 13.19
CA GLU A 305 44.59 -4.06 14.30
C GLU A 305 45.50 -4.90 15.21
N GLN A 306 45.14 -6.16 15.47
CA GLN A 306 45.97 -7.06 16.28
C GLN A 306 47.21 -7.60 15.55
N GLN A 307 47.25 -7.52 14.22
CA GLN A 307 48.43 -7.85 13.42
C GLN A 307 49.40 -6.66 13.42
N GLN A 308 48.89 -5.43 13.32
CA GLN A 308 49.71 -4.22 13.39
C GLN A 308 50.35 -4.03 14.78
N GLN A 309 49.63 -4.28 15.87
CA GLN A 309 50.18 -4.24 17.24
C GLN A 309 51.24 -5.33 17.54
N ARG A 310 51.37 -6.36 16.69
CA ARG A 310 52.41 -7.40 16.83
C ARG A 310 53.65 -7.15 15.99
N GLN A 311 53.60 -6.19 15.06
CA GLN A 311 54.73 -5.81 14.21
C GLN A 311 55.45 -4.53 14.69
N SER A 312 54.83 -3.75 15.57
CA SER A 312 55.43 -2.67 16.37
C SER A 312 55.97 -3.17 17.70
#